data_AF-A0A224WWY4-F1
#
_entry.id   AF-A0A224WWY4-F1
#
_cell.length_a   1.000
_cell.length_b   1.000
_cell.length_c   1.000
_cell.angle_alpha   90.00
_cell.angle_beta   90.00
_cell.angle_gamma   90.00
#
_symmetry.space_group_name_H-M   'P 1'
#
loop_
_entity.id
_entity.type
_entity.pdbx_description
1 polymer ?
#
loop_
_entity_poly.entity_id
_entity_poly.type
_entity_poly.pdbx_seq_one_letter_code
_entity_poly.pdbx_strand_id
1 'polypeptide(L)'
;MKDEKKRAKALLQEQSLPYATWTGNLAIPIAMIVIFIIGLLGYGMSFYSIVILVATIQVHRFNAKLKLGNRSYIAPIMVYLYNVLSIPMAILLLHLDNGELLPLLLIELLFVATVVTAIVFFFITASQIKKQFPTLKADRQAALQVYKETLANLMK
;
A
#
# COMPACT_ATOMS: atom_id res chain seq x y z
N MET A 1 18.07 -5.26 -31.76
CA MET A 1 18.41 -6.17 -30.64
C MET A 1 18.40 -5.53 -29.25
N LYS A 2 19.42 -4.74 -28.83
CA LYS A 2 19.41 -4.12 -27.48
C LYS A 2 18.23 -3.14 -27.30
N ASP A 3 17.88 -2.41 -28.35
CA ASP A 3 16.78 -1.45 -28.33
C ASP A 3 15.40 -2.12 -28.27
N GLU A 4 15.22 -3.29 -28.89
CA GLU A 4 13.96 -4.04 -28.82
C GLU A 4 13.73 -4.60 -27.42
N LYS A 5 14.76 -5.19 -26.80
CA LYS A 5 14.68 -5.62 -25.39
C LYS A 5 14.36 -4.46 -24.45
N LYS A 6 14.98 -3.29 -24.69
CA LYS A 6 14.72 -2.08 -23.90
C LYS A 6 13.28 -1.59 -24.07
N ARG A 7 12.77 -1.55 -25.30
CA ARG A 7 11.38 -1.20 -25.61
C ARG A 7 10.37 -2.15 -24.98
N ALA A 8 10.58 -3.47 -25.11
CA ALA A 8 9.70 -4.47 -24.53
C ALA A 8 9.70 -4.41 -22.99
N LYS A 9 10.85 -4.15 -22.36
CA LYS A 9 10.94 -3.94 -20.91
C LYS A 9 10.20 -2.67 -20.47
N ALA A 10 10.33 -1.58 -21.22
CA ALA A 10 9.62 -0.33 -20.93
C ALA A 10 8.11 -0.51 -21.03
N LEU A 11 7.64 -1.17 -22.09
CA LEU A 11 6.22 -1.52 -22.27
C LEU A 11 5.69 -2.36 -21.10
N LEU A 12 6.44 -3.39 -20.68
CA LEU A 12 6.06 -4.20 -19.52
C LEU A 12 5.95 -3.36 -18.24
N GLN A 13 6.89 -2.43 -18.01
CA GLN A 13 6.86 -1.56 -16.84
C GLN A 13 5.65 -0.62 -16.84
N GLU A 14 5.34 -0.04 -17.99
CA GLU A 14 4.19 0.86 -18.18
C GLU A 14 2.87 0.11 -17.97
N GLN A 15 2.67 -1.01 -18.65
CA GLN A 15 1.42 -1.79 -18.58
C GLN A 15 1.26 -2.54 -17.26
N SER A 16 2.36 -2.82 -16.54
CA SER A 16 2.29 -3.41 -15.20
C SER A 16 1.94 -2.41 -14.12
N LEU A 17 2.17 -1.10 -14.34
CA LEU A 17 2.00 -0.09 -13.31
C LEU A 17 0.55 -0.04 -12.79
N PRO A 18 -0.50 0.09 -13.62
CA PRO A 18 -1.89 0.05 -13.14
C PRO A 18 -2.24 -1.18 -12.30
N TYR A 19 -1.80 -2.36 -12.75
CA TYR A 19 -2.04 -3.62 -12.03
C TYR A 19 -1.31 -3.67 -10.69
N ALA A 20 -0.04 -3.26 -10.65
CA ALA A 20 0.76 -3.22 -9.42
C ALA A 20 0.18 -2.21 -8.41
N THR A 21 -0.26 -1.04 -8.88
CA THR A 21 -0.90 -0.03 -8.03
C THR A 21 -2.24 -0.54 -7.50
N TRP A 22 -3.07 -1.14 -8.35
CA TRP A 22 -4.36 -1.70 -7.96
C TRP A 22 -4.22 -2.81 -6.92
N THR A 23 -3.33 -3.77 -7.18
CA THR A 23 -3.06 -4.87 -6.24
C THR A 23 -2.51 -4.38 -4.91
N GLY A 24 -1.60 -3.40 -4.92
CA GLY A 24 -1.08 -2.80 -3.69
C GLY A 24 -2.17 -2.11 -2.85
N ASN A 25 -3.03 -1.30 -3.48
CA ASN A 25 -4.16 -0.67 -2.79
C ASN A 25 -5.24 -1.66 -2.31
N LEU A 26 -5.21 -2.92 -2.74
CA LEU A 26 -6.05 -3.99 -2.18
C LEU A 26 -5.33 -4.81 -1.10
N ALA A 27 -4.07 -5.16 -1.33
CA ALA A 27 -3.32 -6.03 -0.44
C ALA A 27 -3.00 -5.37 0.90
N ILE A 28 -2.67 -4.07 0.91
CA ILE A 28 -2.33 -3.33 2.13
C ILE A 28 -3.50 -3.34 3.13
N PRO A 29 -4.73 -2.89 2.79
CA PRO A 29 -5.82 -2.90 3.77
C PRO A 29 -6.21 -4.30 4.25
N ILE A 30 -6.11 -5.32 3.39
CA ILE A 30 -6.33 -6.72 3.79
C ILE A 30 -5.26 -7.14 4.80
N ALA A 31 -3.99 -6.85 4.53
CA ALA A 31 -2.90 -7.15 5.45
C ALA A 31 -3.07 -6.42 6.79
N MET A 32 -3.51 -5.15 6.77
CA MET A 32 -3.80 -4.39 7.99
C MET A 32 -4.90 -5.06 8.84
N ILE A 33 -5.96 -5.58 8.23
CA ILE A 33 -7.03 -6.31 8.93
C ILE A 33 -6.48 -7.62 9.52
N VAL A 34 -5.72 -8.39 8.75
CA VAL A 34 -5.12 -9.65 9.22
C VAL A 34 -4.17 -9.40 10.39
N ILE A 35 -3.31 -8.38 10.27
CA ILE A 35 -2.40 -7.95 11.33
C ILE A 35 -3.22 -7.59 12.56
N PHE A 36 -4.25 -6.76 12.44
CA PHE A 36 -5.12 -6.40 13.57
C PHE A 36 -5.69 -7.62 14.30
N ILE A 37 -6.21 -8.62 13.56
CA ILE A 37 -6.72 -9.87 14.15
C ILE A 37 -5.61 -10.65 14.87
N ILE A 38 -4.41 -10.74 14.27
CA ILE A 38 -3.25 -11.39 14.90
C ILE A 38 -2.84 -10.68 16.20
N GLY A 39 -2.93 -9.34 16.24
CA GLY A 39 -2.68 -8.55 17.43
C GLY A 39 -3.66 -8.85 18.57
N LEU A 40 -4.94 -9.07 18.25
CA LEU A 40 -5.93 -9.49 19.25
C LEU A 40 -5.64 -10.87 19.86
N LEU A 41 -4.88 -11.72 19.15
CA LEU A 41 -4.43 -13.01 19.65
C LEU A 41 -3.15 -12.92 20.51
N GLY A 42 -2.62 -11.71 20.74
CA GLY A 42 -1.48 -11.46 21.62
C GLY A 42 -0.09 -11.60 20.97
N TYR A 43 0.00 -11.74 19.64
CA TYR A 43 1.28 -11.80 18.94
C TYR A 43 1.91 -10.42 18.78
N GLY A 44 3.25 -10.36 18.75
CA GLY A 44 4.01 -9.14 18.51
C GLY A 44 3.82 -8.58 17.10
N MET A 45 3.59 -7.27 17.01
CA MET A 45 3.11 -6.61 15.78
C MET A 45 4.14 -5.66 15.13
N SER A 46 5.26 -5.40 15.80
CA SER A 46 6.20 -4.34 15.44
C SER A 46 6.82 -4.50 14.04
N PHE A 47 7.20 -5.72 13.66
CA PHE A 47 7.73 -6.00 12.32
C PHE A 47 6.71 -5.70 11.22
N TYR A 48 5.45 -6.10 11.43
CA TYR A 48 4.38 -5.96 10.43
C TYR A 48 4.03 -4.49 10.15
N SER A 49 4.10 -3.62 11.16
CA SER A 49 3.87 -2.17 10.98
C SER A 49 4.88 -1.53 10.02
N ILE A 50 6.16 -1.91 10.10
CA ILE A 50 7.21 -1.43 9.18
C ILE A 50 6.95 -1.94 7.76
N VAL A 51 6.54 -3.20 7.61
CA VAL A 51 6.20 -3.78 6.30
C VAL A 51 5.04 -3.00 5.65
N ILE A 52 3.99 -2.68 6.42
CA ILE A 52 2.86 -1.88 5.95
C ILE A 52 3.32 -0.48 5.54
N LEU A 53 4.19 0.16 6.33
CA LEU A 53 4.73 1.49 6.00
C LEU A 53 5.50 1.47 4.67
N VAL A 54 6.43 0.53 4.50
CA VAL A 54 7.24 0.42 3.27
C VAL A 54 6.36 0.12 2.05
N ALA A 55 5.42 -0.83 2.18
CA ALA A 55 4.47 -1.13 1.12
C ALA A 55 3.62 0.09 0.75
N THR A 56 3.20 0.87 1.76
CA THR A 56 2.41 2.08 1.57
C THR A 56 3.20 3.17 0.85
N ILE A 57 4.48 3.39 1.19
CA ILE A 57 5.36 4.31 0.46
C ILE A 57 5.47 3.89 -1.01
N GLN A 58 5.62 2.59 -1.28
CA GLN A 58 5.73 2.10 -2.64
C GLN A 58 4.45 2.34 -3.45
N VAL A 59 3.28 2.05 -2.86
CA VAL A 59 1.97 2.28 -3.50
C VAL A 59 1.68 3.76 -3.67
N HIS A 60 2.04 4.61 -2.71
CA HIS A 60 1.92 6.06 -2.82
C HIS A 60 2.69 6.60 -4.03
N ARG A 61 3.94 6.15 -4.23
CA ARG A 61 4.73 6.51 -5.41
C ARG A 61 4.06 6.05 -6.70
N PHE A 62 3.41 4.89 -6.70
CA PHE A 62 2.70 4.39 -7.87
C PHE A 62 1.40 5.17 -8.14
N ASN A 63 0.65 5.54 -7.11
CA ASN A 63 -0.54 6.40 -7.21
C ASN A 63 -0.16 7.74 -7.89
N ALA A 64 0.97 8.34 -7.48
CA ALA A 64 1.49 9.56 -8.07
C ALA A 64 1.88 9.39 -9.56
N LYS A 65 2.52 8.28 -9.91
CA LYS A 65 2.86 7.98 -11.31
C LYS A 65 1.64 7.82 -12.22
N LEU A 66 0.55 7.25 -11.69
CA LEU A 66 -0.72 7.12 -12.41
C LEU A 66 -1.55 8.41 -12.43
N LYS A 67 -1.07 9.48 -11.77
CA LYS A 67 -1.77 10.77 -11.67
C LYS A 67 -3.21 10.60 -11.16
N LEU A 68 -3.38 9.74 -10.16
CA LEU A 68 -4.69 9.52 -9.54
C LEU A 68 -5.15 10.80 -8.82
N GLY A 69 -6.47 10.95 -8.66
CA GLY A 69 -7.07 12.11 -7.99
C GLY A 69 -6.69 12.19 -6.51
N ASN A 70 -6.88 13.37 -5.89
CA ASN A 70 -6.40 13.68 -4.53
C ASN A 70 -6.80 12.66 -3.45
N ARG A 71 -7.97 12.03 -3.60
CA ARG A 71 -8.45 11.00 -2.67
C ARG A 71 -7.53 9.78 -2.58
N SER A 72 -6.73 9.52 -3.61
CA SER A 72 -5.78 8.40 -3.65
C SER A 72 -4.56 8.56 -2.75
N TYR A 73 -4.34 9.77 -2.21
CA TYR A 73 -3.23 10.07 -1.31
C TYR A 73 -3.65 10.02 0.17
N ILE A 74 -4.95 10.00 0.47
CA ILE A 74 -5.47 10.01 1.84
C ILE A 74 -5.04 8.74 2.59
N ALA A 75 -5.19 7.56 1.99
CA ALA A 75 -4.79 6.31 2.65
C ALA A 75 -3.29 6.26 3.02
N PRO A 76 -2.36 6.58 2.10
CA PRO A 76 -0.95 6.71 2.45
C PRO A 76 -0.67 7.71 3.57
N ILE A 77 -1.31 8.88 3.52
CA ILE A 77 -1.13 9.92 4.54
C ILE A 77 -1.61 9.42 5.91
N MET A 78 -2.73 8.69 5.98
CA MET A 78 -3.22 8.13 7.24
C MET A 78 -2.26 7.09 7.82
N VAL A 79 -1.62 6.26 6.98
CA VAL A 79 -0.57 5.34 7.46
C VAL A 79 0.63 6.11 8.01
N TYR A 80 1.02 7.22 7.39
CA TYR A 80 2.10 8.06 7.92
C TYR A 80 1.71 8.70 9.25
N LEU A 81 0.49 9.23 9.34
CA LEU A 81 -0.04 9.81 10.56
C LEU A 81 -0.05 8.78 11.70
N TYR A 82 -0.50 7.56 11.44
CA TYR A 82 -0.44 6.45 12.40
C TYR A 82 0.99 6.21 12.92
N ASN A 83 1.98 6.18 12.02
CA ASN A 83 3.38 5.97 12.40
C ASN A 83 3.98 7.16 13.16
N VAL A 84 3.52 8.39 12.88
CA VAL A 84 3.95 9.58 13.64
C VAL A 84 3.31 9.59 15.03
N LEU A 85 2.02 9.25 15.13
CA LEU A 85 1.28 9.19 16.39
C LEU A 85 1.77 8.06 17.32
N SER A 86 2.50 7.05 16.82
CA SER A 86 2.98 5.93 17.64
C SER A 86 4.16 6.28 18.52
N ILE A 87 4.90 7.32 18.14
CA ILE A 87 6.02 7.84 18.92
C ILE A 87 5.53 8.47 20.25
N PRO A 88 4.61 9.46 20.26
CA PRO A 88 4.10 10.02 21.51
C PRO A 88 3.32 8.99 22.34
N MET A 89 2.62 8.04 21.71
CA MET A 89 1.98 6.93 22.42
C MET A 89 2.99 6.06 23.17
N ALA A 90 4.10 5.70 22.53
CA ALA A 90 5.17 4.94 23.17
C ALA A 90 5.81 5.73 24.33
N ILE A 91 6.00 7.05 24.17
CA ILE A 91 6.51 7.91 25.24
C ILE A 91 5.55 7.95 26.42
N LEU A 92 4.24 8.13 26.18
CA LEU A 92 3.23 8.18 27.24
C LEU A 92 3.18 6.85 28.00
N LEU A 93 3.21 5.71 27.33
CA LEU A 93 3.25 4.39 27.96
C LEU A 93 4.43 4.19 28.93
N LEU A 94 5.54 4.94 28.76
CA LEU A 94 6.70 4.89 29.66
C LEU A 94 6.57 5.81 30.89
N HIS A 95 5.64 6.78 30.87
CA HIS A 95 5.52 7.82 31.89
C HIS A 95 4.15 7.83 32.60
N LEU A 96 3.22 6.97 32.20
CA LEU A 96 1.91 6.86 32.83
C LEU A 96 2.01 6.01 34.11
N ASP A 97 1.72 6.63 35.25
CA ASP A 97 1.37 5.91 36.47
C ASP A 97 -0.04 5.32 36.34
N ASN A 98 -0.33 4.26 37.11
CA ASN A 98 -1.52 3.38 37.00
C ASN A 98 -2.92 4.06 37.04
N GLY A 99 -3.02 5.40 37.13
CA GLY A 99 -4.26 6.16 37.19
C GLY A 99 -4.66 6.96 35.94
N GLU A 100 -3.78 7.12 34.93
CA GLU A 100 -4.03 8.01 33.79
C GLU A 100 -4.51 7.26 32.52
N LEU A 101 -5.65 6.57 32.64
CA LEU A 101 -6.22 5.81 31.51
C LEU A 101 -6.84 6.69 30.42
N LEU A 102 -7.33 7.88 30.75
CA LEU A 102 -8.08 8.73 29.82
C LEU A 102 -7.23 9.24 28.63
N PRO A 103 -6.01 9.78 28.82
CA PRO A 103 -5.13 10.16 27.70
C PRO A 103 -4.79 9.00 26.78
N LEU A 104 -4.58 7.80 27.35
CA LEU A 104 -4.27 6.59 26.59
C LEU A 104 -5.43 6.18 25.68
N LEU A 105 -6.66 6.17 26.23
CA LEU A 105 -7.88 5.83 25.48
C LEU A 105 -8.17 6.83 24.35
N LEU A 106 -7.94 8.13 24.56
CA LEU A 106 -8.12 9.15 23.54
C LEU A 106 -7.17 8.95 22.35
N ILE A 107 -5.90 8.63 22.63
CA ILE A 107 -4.93 8.36 21.57
C ILE A 107 -5.29 7.06 20.85
N GLU A 108 -5.65 6.01 21.58
CA GLU A 108 -6.08 4.74 20.98
C GLU A 108 -7.29 4.92 20.04
N LEU A 109 -8.25 5.76 20.41
CA LEU A 109 -9.38 6.09 19.55
C LEU A 109 -8.94 6.78 18.25
N LEU A 110 -8.01 7.74 18.33
CA LEU A 110 -7.43 8.41 17.16
C LEU A 110 -6.68 7.42 16.26
N PHE A 111 -5.99 6.45 16.86
CA PHE A 111 -5.32 5.37 16.16
C PHE A 111 -6.29 4.53 15.35
N VAL A 112 -7.35 4.04 16.00
CA VAL A 112 -8.38 3.23 15.34
C VAL A 112 -9.05 4.02 14.22
N ALA A 113 -9.40 5.29 14.47
CA ALA A 113 -9.99 6.16 13.45
C ALA A 113 -9.06 6.34 12.23
N THR A 114 -7.76 6.52 12.46
CA THR A 114 -6.74 6.67 11.41
C THR A 114 -6.61 5.39 10.57
N VAL A 115 -6.56 4.23 11.23
CA VAL A 115 -6.45 2.91 10.59
C VAL A 115 -7.70 2.61 9.74
N VAL A 116 -8.90 2.81 10.29
CA VAL A 116 -10.16 2.60 9.57
C VAL A 116 -10.25 3.52 8.35
N THR A 117 -9.88 4.79 8.52
CA THR A 117 -9.84 5.75 7.40
C THR A 117 -8.86 5.29 6.32
N ALA A 118 -7.65 4.86 6.70
CA ALA A 118 -6.68 4.33 5.75
C ALA A 118 -7.25 3.15 4.94
N ILE A 119 -7.87 2.18 5.62
CA ILE A 119 -8.46 0.99 5.00
C ILE A 119 -9.52 1.38 3.97
N VAL A 120 -10.45 2.25 4.35
CA VAL A 120 -11.54 2.71 3.46
C VAL A 120 -10.96 3.39 2.22
N PHE A 121 -10.01 4.31 2.40
CA PHE A 121 -9.43 5.04 1.28
C PHE A 121 -8.54 4.19 0.37
N PHE A 122 -7.89 3.14 0.89
CA PHE A 122 -7.20 2.16 0.06
C PHE A 122 -8.19 1.45 -0.88
N PHE A 123 -9.33 0.99 -0.36
CA PHE A 123 -10.36 0.35 -1.19
C PHE A 123 -10.99 1.33 -2.19
N ILE A 124 -11.26 2.58 -1.79
CA ILE A 124 -11.74 3.62 -2.71
C ILE A 124 -10.74 3.82 -3.86
N THR A 125 -9.45 3.88 -3.54
CA THR A 125 -8.38 4.06 -4.53
C THR A 125 -8.28 2.85 -5.46
N ALA A 126 -8.35 1.63 -4.94
CA ALA A 126 -8.39 0.43 -5.76
C ALA A 126 -9.59 0.41 -6.71
N SER A 127 -10.77 0.80 -6.23
CA SER A 127 -11.99 0.94 -7.05
C SER A 127 -11.80 1.98 -8.16
N GLN A 128 -11.21 3.13 -7.83
CA GLN A 128 -10.89 4.17 -8.81
C GLN A 128 -9.92 3.68 -9.88
N ILE A 129 -8.84 2.99 -9.51
CA ILE A 129 -7.87 2.45 -10.47
C ILE A 129 -8.55 1.45 -11.41
N LYS A 130 -9.40 0.56 -10.89
CA LYS A 130 -10.14 -0.41 -11.71
C LYS A 130 -11.10 0.27 -12.69
N LYS A 131 -11.70 1.40 -12.30
CA LYS A 131 -12.55 2.20 -13.20
C LYS A 131 -11.74 2.90 -14.29
N GLN A 132 -10.57 3.44 -13.95
CA GLN A 132 -9.71 4.14 -14.91
C GLN A 132 -8.96 3.19 -15.85
N PHE A 133 -8.63 1.98 -15.40
CA PHE A 133 -7.90 0.97 -16.17
C PHE A 133 -8.63 -0.40 -16.13
N PRO A 134 -9.78 -0.56 -16.82
CA PRO A 134 -10.62 -1.76 -16.72
C PRO A 134 -9.90 -3.05 -17.15
N THR A 135 -8.97 -2.95 -18.09
CA THR A 135 -8.22 -4.06 -18.70
C THR A 135 -6.85 -4.30 -18.05
N LEU A 136 -6.53 -3.66 -16.92
CA LEU A 136 -5.21 -3.66 -16.27
C LEU A 136 -4.54 -5.03 -16.11
N LYS A 137 -5.31 -6.11 -15.96
CA LYS A 137 -4.79 -7.48 -15.83
C LYS A 137 -4.39 -8.05 -17.19
N ALA A 138 -5.24 -7.85 -18.21
CA ALA A 138 -4.99 -8.31 -19.57
C ALA A 138 -3.81 -7.54 -20.18
N ASP A 139 -3.77 -6.22 -19.99
CA ASP A 139 -2.71 -5.36 -20.54
C ASP A 139 -1.33 -5.75 -19.99
N ARG A 140 -1.24 -6.02 -18.68
CA ARG A 140 -0.04 -6.56 -18.05
C ARG A 140 0.36 -7.91 -18.65
N GLN A 141 -0.59 -8.81 -18.86
CA GLN A 141 -0.31 -10.16 -19.38
C GLN A 141 0.19 -10.11 -20.83
N ALA A 142 -0.45 -9.29 -21.66
CA ALA A 142 -0.03 -9.06 -23.05
C ALA A 142 1.39 -8.49 -23.10
N ALA A 143 1.69 -7.45 -22.32
CA ALA A 143 3.03 -6.86 -22.28
C ALA A 143 4.10 -7.84 -21.76
N LEU A 144 3.74 -8.71 -20.82
CA LEU A 144 4.63 -9.77 -20.33
C LEU A 144 4.93 -10.81 -21.40
N GLN A 145 3.94 -11.18 -22.21
CA GLN A 145 4.12 -12.11 -23.31
C GLN A 145 5.06 -11.51 -24.38
N VAL A 146 4.82 -10.26 -24.79
CA VAL A 146 5.71 -9.54 -25.73
C VAL A 146 7.16 -9.52 -25.23
N TYR A 147 7.36 -9.23 -23.94
CA TYR A 147 8.70 -9.24 -23.35
C TYR A 147 9.36 -10.62 -23.38
N LYS A 148 8.61 -11.69 -23.07
CA LYS A 148 9.12 -13.07 -23.11
C LYS A 148 9.46 -13.51 -24.53
N GLU A 149 8.61 -13.22 -25.50
CA GLU A 149 8.85 -13.53 -26.92
C GLU A 149 10.07 -12.78 -27.45
N THR A 150 10.21 -11.50 -27.10
CA THR A 150 11.39 -10.70 -27.44
C THR A 150 12.67 -11.31 -26.85
N LEU A 151 12.65 -11.77 -25.59
CA LEU A 151 13.80 -12.45 -25.00
C LEU A 151 14.10 -13.77 -25.70
N ALA A 152 13.08 -14.59 -26.01
CA ALA A 152 13.25 -15.87 -26.67
C ALA A 152 13.87 -15.71 -28.07
N ASN A 153 13.45 -14.71 -28.83
CA ASN A 153 13.99 -14.43 -30.17
C ASN A 153 15.43 -13.90 -30.14
N LEU A 154 15.85 -13.25 -29.05
CA LEU A 154 17.23 -12.77 -28.88
C LEU A 154 18.22 -13.86 -28.40
N MET A 155 17.70 -15.02 -27.96
CA MET A 155 18.51 -16.16 -27.51
C MET A 155 18.66 -17.24 -28.60
N LYS A 156 17.97 -17.08 -29.73
CA LYS A 156 18.18 -17.87 -30.95
C LYS A 156 19.25 -17.19 -31.81
#